data_AF-K1SI80-F1
#
_entry.id   AF-K1SI80-F1
#
_cell.length_a   1.000
_cell.length_b   1.000
_cell.length_c   1.000
_cell.angle_alpha   90.00
_cell.angle_beta   90.00
_cell.angle_gamma   90.00
#
_symmetry.space_group_name_H-M   'P 1'
#
loop_
_entity.id
_entity.type
_entity.pdbx_description
1 polymer ?
#
loop_
_entity_poly.entity_id
_entity_poly.type
_entity_poly.pdbx_seq_one_letter_code
_entity_poly.pdbx_strand_id
1 'polypeptide(L)'
;MPSLKDLAKECGVSVATVSKALNDQPDIAAATRERIRAAARRMGYLPNAAARALKTNRTYNLGVLFVDERQSGLTHEYFSAVLDSFKVEAEKRGY
;
A
#
# COMPACT_ATOMS: atom_id res chain seq x y z
N MET A 1 14.04 2.24 -8.35
CA MET A 1 12.56 2.32 -8.27
C MET A 1 12.13 3.66 -8.84
N PRO A 2 11.08 3.72 -9.67
CA PRO A 2 10.52 4.99 -10.15
C PRO A 2 10.03 5.82 -8.98
N SER A 3 10.24 7.12 -9.03
CA SER A 3 9.72 8.07 -8.05
C SER A 3 8.40 8.67 -8.52
N LEU A 4 7.68 9.34 -7.60
CA LEU A 4 6.46 10.07 -7.97
C LEU A 4 6.74 11.20 -8.97
N LYS A 5 7.98 11.71 -9.02
CA LYS A 5 8.43 12.72 -10.01
C LYS A 5 8.58 12.12 -11.41
N ASP A 6 9.05 10.89 -11.49
CA ASP A 6 9.22 10.19 -12.78
C ASP A 6 7.85 9.85 -13.38
N LEU A 7 6.94 9.37 -12.55
CA LEU A 7 5.55 9.11 -12.95
C LEU A 7 4.84 10.41 -13.40
N ALA A 8 5.09 11.53 -12.72
CA ALA A 8 4.57 12.84 -13.10
C ALA A 8 5.08 13.31 -14.47
N LYS A 9 6.39 13.15 -14.73
CA LYS A 9 7.00 13.44 -16.03
C LYS A 9 6.41 12.58 -17.14
N GLU A 10 6.29 11.28 -16.91
CA GLU A 10 5.75 10.34 -17.91
C GLU A 10 4.27 10.59 -18.21
N CYS A 11 3.49 10.98 -17.19
CA CYS A 11 2.09 11.33 -17.35
C CYS A 11 1.88 12.78 -17.83
N GLY A 12 2.92 13.60 -17.95
CA GLY A 12 2.81 15.02 -18.33
C GLY A 12 1.96 15.86 -17.38
N VAL A 13 1.94 15.53 -16.09
CA VAL A 13 1.13 16.23 -15.07
C VAL A 13 2.00 16.62 -13.87
N SER A 14 1.46 17.45 -12.97
CA SER A 14 2.18 17.81 -11.75
C SER A 14 2.29 16.62 -10.78
N VAL A 15 3.32 16.64 -9.93
CA VAL A 15 3.50 15.70 -8.81
C VAL A 15 2.26 15.68 -7.90
N ALA A 16 1.62 16.84 -7.69
CA ALA A 16 0.39 16.96 -6.92
C ALA A 16 -0.79 16.24 -7.59
N THR A 17 -0.92 16.35 -8.91
CA THR A 17 -1.95 15.66 -9.70
C THR A 17 -1.79 14.14 -9.60
N VAL A 18 -0.55 13.63 -9.74
CA VAL A 18 -0.27 12.20 -9.54
C VAL A 18 -0.62 11.76 -8.12
N SER A 19 -0.20 12.53 -7.11
CA SER A 19 -0.51 12.21 -5.71
C SER A 19 -2.02 12.18 -5.45
N LYS A 20 -2.78 13.14 -5.97
CA LYS A 20 -4.24 13.18 -5.85
C LYS A 20 -4.90 12.00 -6.58
N ALA A 21 -4.45 11.69 -7.79
CA ALA A 21 -4.97 10.58 -8.59
C ALA A 21 -4.75 9.22 -7.92
N LEU A 22 -3.56 8.99 -7.34
CA LEU A 22 -3.25 7.74 -6.65
C LEU A 22 -3.98 7.61 -5.30
N ASN A 23 -4.40 8.71 -4.69
CA ASN A 23 -5.19 8.73 -3.45
C ASN A 23 -6.71 8.87 -3.71
N ASP A 24 -7.17 8.62 -4.93
CA ASP A 24 -8.58 8.63 -5.31
C ASP A 24 -9.36 9.93 -5.05
N GLN A 25 -8.68 11.08 -5.02
CA GLN A 25 -9.33 12.37 -4.78
C GLN A 25 -10.36 12.71 -5.87
N PRO A 26 -11.55 13.24 -5.50
CA PRO A 26 -12.64 13.52 -6.42
C PRO A 26 -12.29 14.62 -7.45
N ASP A 27 -11.35 15.51 -7.11
CA ASP A 27 -10.85 16.59 -7.97
C ASP A 27 -10.22 16.10 -9.29
N ILE A 28 -9.92 14.80 -9.42
CA ILE A 28 -9.29 14.22 -10.61
C ILE A 28 -10.30 13.37 -11.38
N ALA A 29 -10.51 13.76 -12.64
CA ALA A 29 -11.33 13.00 -13.60
C ALA A 29 -10.90 11.52 -13.66
N ALA A 30 -11.90 10.63 -13.73
CA ALA A 30 -11.69 9.19 -13.76
C ALA A 30 -10.73 8.75 -14.88
N ALA A 31 -10.86 9.33 -16.07
CA ALA A 31 -9.98 9.05 -17.20
C ALA A 31 -8.50 9.35 -16.90
N THR A 32 -8.21 10.50 -16.28
CA THR A 32 -6.85 10.88 -15.88
C THR A 32 -6.30 9.95 -14.80
N ARG A 33 -7.16 9.53 -13.87
CA ARG A 33 -6.82 8.61 -12.77
C ARG A 33 -6.38 7.25 -13.31
N GLU A 34 -7.16 6.68 -14.21
CA GLU A 34 -6.85 5.40 -14.85
C GLU A 34 -5.58 5.47 -15.69
N ARG A 35 -5.36 6.58 -16.42
CA ARG A 35 -4.11 6.79 -17.17
C ARG A 35 -2.89 6.78 -16.25
N ILE A 36 -2.96 7.47 -15.11
CA ILE A 36 -1.87 7.53 -14.12
C ILE A 36 -1.64 6.16 -13.47
N ARG A 37 -2.71 5.43 -13.11
CA ARG A 37 -2.61 4.08 -12.55
C ARG A 37 -2.00 3.09 -13.53
N ALA A 38 -2.38 3.15 -14.80
CA ALA A 38 -1.80 2.30 -15.85
C ALA A 38 -0.30 2.59 -16.03
N ALA A 39 0.09 3.88 -16.04
CA ALA A 39 1.50 4.26 -16.09
C ALA A 39 2.27 3.78 -14.84
N ALA A 40 1.71 3.97 -13.64
CA ALA A 40 2.30 3.50 -12.40
C ALA A 40 2.56 1.99 -12.40
N ARG A 41 1.57 1.19 -12.86
CA ARG A 41 1.70 -0.26 -13.00
C ARG A 41 2.78 -0.64 -14.00
N ARG A 42 2.80 -0.01 -15.19
CA ARG A 42 3.81 -0.28 -16.23
C ARG A 42 5.23 0.04 -15.77
N MET A 43 5.41 1.12 -15.00
CA MET A 43 6.70 1.51 -14.45
C MET A 43 7.13 0.67 -13.23
N GLY A 44 6.22 -0.11 -12.63
CA GLY A 44 6.48 -0.76 -11.34
C GLY A 44 6.60 0.25 -10.18
N TYR A 45 5.87 1.36 -10.25
CA TYR A 45 5.83 2.35 -9.18
C TYR A 45 5.08 1.79 -7.97
N LEU A 46 5.76 1.68 -6.83
CA LEU A 46 5.16 1.42 -5.52
C LEU A 46 5.21 2.68 -4.64
N PRO A 47 4.08 3.08 -4.02
CA PRO A 47 4.07 4.17 -3.05
C PRO A 47 5.01 3.87 -1.88
N ASN A 48 5.83 4.85 -1.52
CA ASN A 48 6.71 4.73 -0.36
C ASN A 48 5.87 4.80 0.93
N ALA A 49 5.72 3.67 1.61
CA ALA A 49 4.96 3.55 2.86
C ALA A 49 5.49 4.48 3.97
N ALA A 50 6.82 4.65 4.08
CA ALA A 50 7.43 5.54 5.08
C ALA A 50 7.07 7.01 4.83
N ALA A 51 7.13 7.45 3.57
CA ALA A 51 6.71 8.80 3.19
C ALA A 51 5.21 9.03 3.43
N ARG A 52 4.38 8.01 3.18
CA ARG A 52 2.94 8.04 3.46
C ARG A 52 2.69 8.17 4.96
N ALA A 53 3.37 7.35 5.77
CA ALA A 53 3.26 7.33 7.23
C ALA A 53 3.66 8.66 7.87
N LEU A 54 4.74 9.29 7.39
CA LEU A 54 5.18 10.63 7.81
C LEU A 54 4.10 11.68 7.53
N LYS A 55 3.48 11.64 6.34
CA LYS A 55 2.45 12.61 5.94
C LYS A 55 1.13 12.40 6.70
N THR A 56 0.72 11.16 6.94
CA THR A 56 -0.56 10.83 7.59
C THR A 56 -0.44 10.69 9.11
N ASN A 57 0.78 10.77 9.66
CA ASN A 57 1.10 10.43 11.05
C ASN A 57 0.52 9.07 11.48
N ARG A 58 0.49 8.11 10.55
CA ARG A 58 -0.11 6.78 10.72
C ARG A 58 0.63 5.76 9.88
N THR A 59 1.19 4.74 10.51
CA THR A 59 2.06 3.76 9.84
C THR A 59 1.30 2.68 9.08
N TYR A 60 0.05 2.40 9.45
CA TYR A 60 -0.72 1.23 8.99
C TYR A 60 -0.04 -0.12 9.28
N ASN A 61 0.99 -0.14 10.13
CA ASN A 61 1.63 -1.40 10.52
C ASN A 61 0.83 -2.07 11.64
N LEU A 62 0.56 -3.37 11.50
CA LEU A 62 0.05 -4.22 12.57
C LEU A 62 1.16 -5.18 13.01
N GLY A 63 1.47 -5.16 14.30
CA GLY A 63 2.37 -6.14 14.92
C GLY A 63 1.58 -7.27 15.56
N VAL A 64 1.98 -8.52 15.30
CA VAL A 64 1.42 -9.69 15.99
C VAL A 64 2.49 -10.23 16.94
N LEU A 65 2.15 -10.30 18.22
CA LEU A 65 2.95 -10.97 19.24
C LEU A 65 2.16 -12.17 19.74
N PHE A 66 2.79 -13.34 19.74
CA PHE A 66 2.21 -14.55 20.31
C PHE A 66 3.26 -15.28 21.13
N VAL A 67 2.79 -16.09 22.07
CA VAL A 67 3.63 -16.90 22.94
C VAL A 67 3.53 -18.35 22.47
N ASP A 68 4.66 -18.96 22.19
CA ASP A 68 4.76 -20.35 21.78
C ASP A 68 5.30 -21.21 22.93
N GLU A 69 4.46 -21.45 23.93
CA GLU A 69 4.85 -22.21 25.13
C GLU A 69 5.28 -23.64 24.82
N ARG A 70 4.74 -24.22 23.73
CA ARG A 70 5.02 -25.61 23.33
C ARG A 70 6.16 -25.73 22.30
N GLN A 71 6.82 -24.63 21.94
CA GLN A 71 7.88 -24.59 20.91
C GLN A 71 7.42 -25.18 19.56
N SER A 72 6.13 -25.05 19.28
CA SER A 72 5.44 -25.53 18.07
C SER A 72 5.85 -24.77 16.80
N GLY A 73 6.42 -23.58 16.97
CA GLY A 73 6.84 -22.68 15.90
C GLY A 73 5.67 -22.05 15.14
N LEU A 74 6.04 -21.15 14.22
CA LEU A 74 5.11 -20.47 13.31
C LEU A 74 4.44 -21.42 12.30
N THR A 75 5.00 -22.62 12.10
CA THR A 75 4.51 -23.61 11.13
C THR A 75 3.41 -24.50 11.68
N HIS A 76 3.07 -24.37 12.96
CA HIS A 76 1.99 -25.14 13.55
C HIS A 76 0.64 -24.75 12.93
N GLU A 77 -0.16 -25.74 12.55
CA GLU A 77 -1.40 -25.58 11.78
C GLU A 77 -2.38 -24.58 12.42
N TYR A 78 -2.53 -24.63 13.74
CA TYR A 78 -3.34 -23.67 14.49
C TYR A 78 -2.87 -22.21 14.33
N PHE A 79 -1.57 -21.93 14.52
CA PHE A 79 -1.07 -20.56 14.43
C PHE A 79 -1.05 -20.04 13.00
N SER A 80 -0.73 -20.91 12.04
CA SER A 80 -0.78 -20.56 10.62
C SER A 80 -2.19 -20.15 10.19
N ALA A 81 -3.22 -20.90 10.59
CA ALA A 81 -4.62 -20.55 10.28
C ALA A 81 -5.06 -19.22 10.91
N VAL A 82 -4.65 -18.96 12.16
CA VAL A 82 -4.95 -17.69 12.85
C VAL A 82 -4.23 -16.51 12.18
N LEU A 83 -2.95 -16.66 11.83
CA LEU A 83 -2.17 -15.62 11.16
C LEU A 83 -2.69 -15.33 9.75
N ASP A 84 -3.11 -16.35 9.01
CA ASP A 84 -3.72 -16.18 7.69
C ASP A 84 -5.07 -15.46 7.78
N SER A 85 -5.92 -15.86 8.74
CA SER A 85 -7.19 -15.19 9.00
C SER A 85 -6.98 -13.72 9.41
N PHE A 86 -5.98 -13.46 10.27
CA PHE A 86 -5.59 -12.11 10.66
C PHE A 86 -5.15 -11.27 9.46
N LYS A 87 -4.28 -11.82 8.60
CA LYS A 87 -3.82 -11.16 7.37
C LYS A 87 -5.00 -10.79 6.47
N VAL A 88 -5.87 -11.76 6.16
CA VAL A 88 -7.04 -11.54 5.28
C VAL A 88 -7.94 -10.43 5.81
N GLU A 89 -8.18 -10.38 7.12
CA GLU A 89 -9.02 -9.34 7.73
C GLU A 89 -8.33 -7.96 7.77
N ALA A 90 -7.01 -7.92 7.99
CA ALA A 90 -6.22 -6.69 7.93
C ALA A 90 -6.24 -6.08 6.52
N GLU A 91 -6.03 -6.90 5.49
CA GLU A 91 -6.03 -6.49 4.08
C GLU A 91 -7.40 -5.88 3.69
N LYS A 92 -8.52 -6.50 4.11
CA LYS A 92 -9.87 -5.96 3.88
C LYS A 92 -10.07 -4.57 4.47
N ARG A 93 -9.37 -4.25 5.57
CA ARG A 93 -9.43 -2.95 6.26
C ARG A 93 -8.39 -1.96 5.76
N GLY A 94 -7.60 -2.32 4.74
CA GLY A 94 -6.59 -1.46 4.12
C GLY A 94 -5.31 -1.29 4.94
N TYR A 95 -4.95 -2.32 5.72
CA TYR A 95 -3.67 -2.43 6.41
C TYR A 95 -2.69 -3.26 5.59
#